data_AF-A0AAU9KW82-F1
#
_entry.id   AF-A0AAU9KW82-F1
#
_cell.length_a   1.000
_cell.length_b   1.000
_cell.length_c   1.000
_cell.angle_alpha   90.00
_cell.angle_beta   90.00
_cell.angle_gamma   90.00
#
_symmetry.space_group_name_H-M   'P 1'
#
loop_
_entity.id
_entity.type
_entity.pdbx_description
1 polymer ?
#
loop_
_entity_poly.entity_id
_entity_poly.type
_entity_poly.pdbx_seq_one_letter_code
_entity_poly.pdbx_strand_id
1 'polypeptide(L)'
;MHERILKGRGLSVQGEREKANIAVDLSLLKHYGVSILQEKWVHERREVDEVIDLVVVDSIIHKEVLNHELLDACFQYAKEKGTYQYEVLFKKLQQYYSDKKLAVLFVEAGKSSNLLEHSNELVKLLHQKWRQTSLYVQFRRLELSNKTPSTLLESSPLLTWVEYGNLLNVEPYQFLLDTMLPTNSFSLAKTLADHRAGKNGAIVIDLEDIMLNKWVEDAGNTGDGVFELLQIKQQGKELLLGPLWDTWIFFMTKKYDEGAEDTAYKVLQSHLRLGQVDCSS
;
A
#
# COMPACT_ATOMS: atom_id res chain seq x y z
N MET A 1 11.94 21.63 -3.53
CA MET A 1 13.11 20.82 -3.16
C MET A 1 13.67 20.07 -4.36
N HIS A 2 12.82 19.42 -5.17
CA HIS A 2 13.20 18.78 -6.45
C HIS A 2 13.88 19.74 -7.45
N GLU A 3 13.37 20.97 -7.62
CA GLU A 3 14.07 21.98 -8.44
C GLU A 3 15.46 22.37 -7.92
N ARG A 4 15.72 22.29 -6.61
CA ARG A 4 17.04 22.64 -6.05
C ARG A 4 18.06 21.53 -6.25
N ILE A 5 17.61 20.27 -6.29
CA ILE A 5 18.48 19.11 -6.62
C ILE A 5 18.87 19.18 -8.10
N LEU A 6 17.95 19.58 -8.97
CA LEU A 6 18.25 19.84 -10.39
C LEU A 6 19.13 21.10 -10.55
N LYS A 7 18.85 22.23 -9.88
CA LYS A 7 19.68 23.44 -10.01
C LYS A 7 21.10 23.30 -9.44
N GLY A 8 21.35 22.35 -8.53
CA GLY A 8 22.65 22.18 -7.86
C GLY A 8 23.76 21.51 -8.69
N ARG A 9 23.47 20.98 -9.89
CA ARG A 9 24.44 20.24 -10.72
C ARG A 9 24.86 20.94 -12.05
N GLY A 10 24.64 22.25 -12.20
CA GLY A 10 25.05 22.97 -13.43
C GLY A 10 24.11 22.75 -14.64
N LEU A 11 22.82 22.60 -14.37
CA LEU A 11 21.81 22.04 -15.28
C LEU A 11 21.07 23.04 -16.20
N SER A 12 21.50 24.29 -16.38
CA SER A 12 20.78 25.18 -17.32
C SER A 12 21.01 24.78 -18.78
N VAL A 13 22.26 24.67 -19.21
CA VAL A 13 22.60 24.31 -20.61
C VAL A 13 22.48 22.80 -20.86
N GLN A 14 22.90 21.98 -19.90
CA GLN A 14 22.79 20.52 -20.00
C GLN A 14 21.32 20.07 -19.99
N GLY A 15 20.47 20.69 -19.16
CA GLY A 15 19.04 20.39 -19.13
C GLY A 15 18.31 20.85 -20.40
N GLU A 16 18.72 21.95 -21.03
CA GLU A 16 18.18 22.37 -22.34
C GLU A 16 18.54 21.38 -23.45
N ARG A 17 19.78 20.87 -23.44
CA ARG A 17 20.24 19.85 -24.39
C ARG A 17 19.51 18.51 -24.22
N GLU A 18 19.29 18.08 -22.98
CA GLU A 18 18.54 16.85 -22.68
C GLU A 18 17.09 16.96 -23.13
N LYS A 19 16.43 18.10 -22.87
CA LYS A 19 15.06 18.36 -23.38
C LYS A 19 14.98 18.35 -24.89
N ALA A 20 15.95 18.95 -25.59
CA ALA A 20 16.01 18.91 -27.04
C ALA A 20 16.18 17.47 -27.56
N ASN A 21 17.01 16.66 -26.91
CA ASN A 21 17.19 15.25 -27.26
C ASN A 21 15.89 14.46 -27.10
N ILE A 22 15.17 14.63 -25.99
CA ILE A 22 13.88 13.97 -25.75
C ILE A 22 12.85 14.39 -26.79
N ALA A 23 12.77 15.68 -27.13
CA ALA A 23 11.84 16.17 -28.16
C ALA A 23 12.11 15.55 -29.53
N VAL A 24 13.39 15.41 -29.91
CA VAL A 24 13.79 14.72 -31.15
C VAL A 24 13.43 13.24 -31.07
N ASP A 25 13.70 12.56 -29.96
CA ASP A 25 13.40 11.13 -29.79
C ASP A 25 11.89 10.86 -29.87
N LEU A 26 11.07 11.72 -29.24
CA LEU A 26 9.61 11.66 -29.32
C LEU A 26 9.10 11.90 -30.74
N SER A 27 9.69 12.87 -31.47
CA SER A 27 9.34 13.13 -32.86
C SER A 27 9.67 11.94 -33.75
N LEU A 28 10.85 11.34 -33.57
CA LEU A 28 11.26 10.15 -34.31
C LEU A 28 10.34 8.96 -34.03
N LEU A 29 10.01 8.72 -32.76
CA LEU A 29 9.06 7.68 -32.38
C LEU A 29 7.70 7.88 -33.06
N LYS A 30 7.16 9.10 -33.04
CA LYS A 30 5.83 9.43 -33.58
C LYS A 30 5.75 9.34 -35.10
N HIS A 31 6.79 9.78 -35.81
CA HIS A 31 6.76 9.90 -37.27
C HIS A 31 7.38 8.71 -38.00
N TYR A 32 8.34 8.02 -37.37
CA TYR A 32 9.16 7.00 -38.02
C TYR A 32 9.19 5.66 -37.28
N GLY A 33 8.64 5.60 -36.05
CA GLY A 33 8.54 4.37 -35.25
C GLY A 33 9.82 4.00 -34.50
N VAL A 34 9.73 2.91 -33.74
CA VAL A 34 10.78 2.47 -32.79
C VAL A 34 12.09 2.11 -33.50
N SER A 35 12.03 1.47 -34.68
CA SER A 35 13.23 1.03 -35.41
C SER A 35 14.16 2.19 -35.78
N ILE A 36 13.61 3.28 -36.33
CA ILE A 36 14.42 4.45 -36.73
C ILE A 36 14.99 5.18 -35.51
N LEU A 37 14.22 5.26 -34.41
CA LEU A 37 14.71 5.80 -33.16
C LEU A 37 15.89 4.98 -32.60
N GLN A 38 15.79 3.64 -32.62
CA GLN A 38 16.86 2.77 -32.15
C GLN A 38 18.10 2.84 -33.06
N GLU A 39 17.94 2.92 -34.38
CA GLU A 39 19.07 3.13 -35.32
C GLU A 39 19.86 4.39 -34.97
N LYS A 40 19.17 5.50 -34.66
CA LYS A 40 19.81 6.72 -34.17
C LYS A 40 20.60 6.45 -32.89
N TRP A 41 20.01 5.80 -31.88
CA TRP A 41 20.70 5.51 -30.62
C TRP A 41 21.95 4.63 -30.83
N VAL A 42 21.88 3.65 -31.73
CA VAL A 42 23.03 2.81 -32.13
C VAL A 42 24.11 3.66 -32.81
N HIS A 43 23.74 4.52 -33.76
CA HIS A 43 24.67 5.39 -34.48
C HIS A 43 25.36 6.40 -33.53
N GLU A 44 24.61 6.95 -32.58
CA GLU A 44 25.13 7.84 -31.53
C GLU A 44 25.92 7.11 -30.44
N ARG A 45 25.98 5.77 -30.49
CA ARG A 45 26.63 4.90 -29.51
C ARG A 45 26.10 5.12 -28.09
N ARG A 46 24.78 5.32 -27.95
CA ARG A 46 24.16 5.51 -26.64
C ARG A 46 24.10 4.20 -25.87
N GLU A 47 24.50 4.27 -24.61
CA GLU A 47 24.35 3.15 -23.69
C GLU A 47 22.90 3.03 -23.20
N VAL A 48 22.48 1.81 -22.82
CA VAL A 48 21.12 1.56 -22.30
C VAL A 48 20.81 2.45 -21.09
N ASP A 49 21.81 2.61 -20.21
CA ASP A 49 21.71 3.46 -19.03
C ASP A 49 21.46 4.93 -19.37
N GLU A 50 22.01 5.44 -20.47
CA GLU A 50 21.85 6.83 -20.91
C GLU A 50 20.45 7.07 -21.48
N VAL A 51 19.96 6.13 -22.30
CA VAL A 51 18.63 6.21 -22.90
C VAL A 51 17.53 6.16 -21.85
N ILE A 52 17.66 5.28 -20.85
CA ILE A 52 16.71 5.19 -19.73
C ILE A 52 16.82 6.42 -18.80
N ASP A 53 18.03 6.98 -18.61
CA ASP A 53 18.21 8.18 -17.77
C ASP A 53 17.39 9.35 -18.29
N LEU A 54 17.34 9.55 -19.61
CA LEU A 54 16.57 10.62 -20.24
C LEU A 54 15.08 10.50 -19.92
N VAL A 55 14.53 9.29 -20.02
CA VAL A 55 13.12 9.03 -19.68
C VAL A 55 12.86 9.28 -18.20
N VAL A 56 13.75 8.83 -17.31
CA VAL A 56 13.60 9.04 -15.87
C VAL A 56 13.67 10.52 -15.51
N VAL A 57 14.62 11.26 -16.06
CA VAL A 57 14.79 12.70 -15.81
C VAL A 57 13.59 13.50 -16.31
N ASP A 58 13.11 13.22 -17.52
CA ASP A 58 11.92 13.89 -18.08
C ASP A 58 10.66 13.58 -17.25
N SER A 59 10.45 12.31 -16.97
CA SER A 59 9.25 11.87 -16.24
C SER A 59 9.25 12.24 -14.76
N ILE A 60 10.39 12.50 -14.12
CA ILE A 60 10.44 13.11 -12.79
C ILE A 60 9.78 14.50 -12.79
N ILE A 61 9.90 15.24 -13.89
CA ILE A 61 9.26 16.56 -14.05
C ILE A 61 7.74 16.39 -14.21
N HIS A 62 7.31 15.35 -14.92
CA HIS A 62 5.91 15.09 -15.26
C HIS A 62 5.17 14.13 -14.31
N LYS A 63 5.88 13.53 -13.34
CA LYS A 63 5.38 12.57 -12.33
C LYS A 63 4.82 11.24 -12.85
N GLU A 64 5.11 10.86 -14.09
CA GLU A 64 4.55 9.65 -14.73
C GLU A 64 5.63 8.80 -15.43
N VAL A 65 6.63 8.33 -14.67
CA VAL A 65 7.76 7.53 -15.22
C VAL A 65 7.29 6.31 -15.99
N LEU A 66 6.38 5.54 -15.39
CA LEU A 66 5.97 4.24 -15.92
C LEU A 66 5.01 4.36 -17.12
N ASN A 67 4.53 5.55 -17.41
CA ASN A 67 3.61 5.82 -18.52
C ASN A 67 4.26 6.68 -19.62
N HIS A 68 5.58 6.87 -19.56
CA HIS A 68 6.29 7.74 -20.48
C HIS A 68 6.33 7.13 -21.89
N GLU A 69 6.02 7.93 -22.92
CA GLU A 69 5.88 7.46 -24.32
C GLU A 69 7.14 6.75 -24.88
N LEU A 70 8.34 7.17 -24.45
CA LEU A 70 9.60 6.52 -24.87
C LEU A 70 9.94 5.23 -24.10
N LEU A 71 9.23 4.90 -23.01
CA LEU A 71 9.66 3.83 -22.10
C LEU A 71 9.74 2.47 -22.78
N ASP A 72 8.73 2.14 -23.60
CA ASP A 72 8.68 0.88 -24.35
C ASP A 72 9.84 0.76 -25.35
N ALA A 73 10.16 1.85 -26.06
CA ALA A 73 11.30 1.90 -26.97
C ALA A 73 12.63 1.70 -26.23
N CYS A 74 12.79 2.31 -25.05
CA CYS A 74 13.96 2.11 -24.20
C CYS A 74 14.08 0.66 -23.74
N PHE A 75 12.97 0.05 -23.37
CA PHE A 75 12.91 -1.34 -22.92
C PHE A 75 13.22 -2.32 -24.04
N GLN A 76 12.73 -2.06 -25.25
CA GLN A 76 13.09 -2.85 -26.42
C GLN A 76 14.60 -2.73 -26.72
N TYR A 77 15.15 -1.52 -26.69
CA TYR A 77 16.58 -1.28 -26.88
C TYR A 77 17.44 -2.01 -25.83
N ALA A 78 17.03 -1.98 -24.57
CA ALA A 78 17.68 -2.71 -23.48
C ALA A 78 17.66 -4.24 -23.72
N LYS A 79 16.52 -4.79 -24.12
CA LYS A 79 16.36 -6.22 -24.44
C LYS A 79 17.27 -6.66 -25.59
N GLU A 80 17.34 -5.88 -26.66
CA GLU A 80 18.22 -6.15 -27.82
C GLU A 80 19.71 -6.14 -27.45
N LYS A 81 20.08 -5.32 -26.46
CA LYS A 81 21.44 -5.27 -25.89
C LYS A 81 21.69 -6.33 -24.81
N GLY A 82 20.75 -7.23 -24.55
CA GLY A 82 20.88 -8.28 -23.54
C GLY A 82 20.85 -7.76 -22.09
N THR A 83 20.29 -6.56 -21.87
CA THR A 83 20.22 -5.91 -20.56
C THR A 83 18.82 -6.05 -19.97
N TYR A 84 18.73 -6.38 -18.68
CA TYR A 84 17.43 -6.44 -17.98
C TYR A 84 16.94 -5.02 -17.67
N GLN A 85 15.97 -4.58 -18.46
CA GLN A 85 15.49 -3.20 -18.52
C GLN A 85 14.93 -2.67 -17.19
N TYR A 86 14.25 -3.53 -16.41
CA TYR A 86 13.68 -3.15 -15.13
C TYR A 86 14.74 -2.91 -14.06
N GLU A 87 15.85 -3.64 -14.07
CA GLU A 87 16.94 -3.42 -13.13
C GLU A 87 17.65 -2.07 -13.39
N VAL A 88 17.86 -1.73 -14.66
CA VAL A 88 18.41 -0.42 -15.04
C VAL A 88 17.47 0.70 -14.59
N LEU A 89 16.19 0.62 -14.96
CA LEU A 89 15.18 1.60 -14.56
C LEU A 89 15.11 1.75 -13.04
N PHE A 90 15.07 0.63 -12.31
CA PHE A 90 15.00 0.62 -10.86
C PHE A 90 16.23 1.30 -10.23
N LYS A 91 17.44 0.97 -10.69
CA LYS A 91 18.70 1.60 -10.23
C LYS A 91 18.69 3.10 -10.46
N LYS A 92 18.17 3.58 -11.60
CA LYS A 92 18.03 5.01 -11.88
C LYS A 92 17.03 5.68 -10.94
N LEU A 93 15.84 5.10 -10.78
CA LEU A 93 14.81 5.63 -9.89
C LEU A 93 15.27 5.74 -8.43
N GLN A 94 16.09 4.80 -7.96
CA GLN A 94 16.69 4.83 -6.63
C GLN A 94 17.61 6.02 -6.36
N GLN A 95 18.15 6.65 -7.40
CA GLN A 95 18.99 7.85 -7.25
C GLN A 95 18.16 9.09 -6.88
N TYR A 96 16.84 9.06 -7.16
CA TYR A 96 15.95 10.22 -7.01
C TYR A 96 14.85 10.01 -5.96
N TYR A 97 14.47 8.75 -5.71
CA TYR A 97 13.36 8.40 -4.85
C TYR A 97 13.81 7.50 -3.70
N SER A 98 13.31 7.80 -2.49
CA SER A 98 13.42 6.88 -1.35
C SER A 98 12.56 5.64 -1.57
N ASP A 99 12.87 4.54 -0.89
CA ASP A 99 12.09 3.30 -0.94
C ASP A 99 10.59 3.55 -0.64
N LYS A 100 10.27 4.47 0.28
CA LYS A 100 8.90 4.92 0.53
C LYS A 100 8.23 5.49 -0.71
N LYS A 101 8.90 6.39 -1.43
CA LYS A 101 8.35 7.00 -2.65
C LYS A 101 8.23 5.98 -3.78
N LEU A 102 9.21 5.08 -3.91
CA LEU A 102 9.18 3.99 -4.88
C LEU A 102 8.01 3.03 -4.62
N ALA A 103 7.81 2.59 -3.38
CA ALA A 103 6.68 1.74 -2.99
C ALA A 103 5.33 2.37 -3.39
N VAL A 104 5.14 3.65 -3.09
CA VAL A 104 3.92 4.39 -3.50
C VAL A 104 3.80 4.47 -5.02
N LEU A 105 4.86 4.86 -5.71
CA LEU A 105 4.86 4.99 -7.17
C LEU A 105 4.46 3.68 -7.86
N PHE A 106 5.03 2.56 -7.42
CA PHE A 106 4.79 1.26 -8.06
C PHE A 106 3.39 0.73 -7.75
N VAL A 107 2.93 0.83 -6.50
CA VAL A 107 1.57 0.41 -6.12
C VAL A 107 0.51 1.22 -6.85
N GLU A 108 0.67 2.55 -6.95
CA GLU A 108 -0.28 3.39 -7.68
C GLU A 108 -0.29 3.04 -9.17
N ALA A 109 0.87 2.78 -9.79
CA ALA A 109 0.93 2.33 -11.16
C ALA A 109 0.25 0.97 -11.37
N GLY A 110 0.36 0.05 -10.42
CA GLY A 110 -0.26 -1.28 -10.50
C GLY A 110 -1.79 -1.28 -10.54
N LYS A 111 -2.44 -0.15 -10.21
CA LYS A 111 -3.90 0.01 -10.35
C LYS A 111 -4.35 0.11 -11.81
N SER A 112 -3.45 0.51 -12.71
CA SER A 112 -3.72 0.59 -14.14
C SER A 112 -3.33 -0.71 -14.82
N SER A 113 -4.27 -1.35 -15.52
CA SER A 113 -4.05 -2.65 -16.15
C SER A 113 -2.88 -2.66 -17.15
N ASN A 114 -2.65 -1.57 -17.87
CA ASN A 114 -1.52 -1.41 -18.80
C ASN A 114 -0.16 -1.27 -18.11
N LEU A 115 -0.12 -0.90 -16.83
CA LEU A 115 1.11 -0.71 -16.05
C LEU A 115 1.35 -1.82 -15.04
N LEU A 116 0.45 -2.80 -14.93
CA LEU A 116 0.51 -3.87 -13.94
C LEU A 116 1.79 -4.70 -14.05
N GLU A 117 2.23 -5.06 -15.26
CA GLU A 117 3.49 -5.79 -15.46
C GLU A 117 4.70 -4.99 -14.97
N HIS A 118 4.76 -3.71 -15.33
CA HIS A 118 5.81 -2.78 -14.90
C HIS A 118 5.87 -2.65 -13.38
N SER A 119 4.70 -2.47 -12.77
CA SER A 119 4.55 -2.39 -11.32
C SER A 119 5.08 -3.66 -10.64
N ASN A 120 4.64 -4.83 -11.10
CA ASN A 120 5.03 -6.12 -10.51
C ASN A 120 6.54 -6.35 -10.58
N GLU A 121 7.18 -6.09 -11.71
CA GLU A 121 8.64 -6.28 -11.86
C GLU A 121 9.43 -5.30 -10.97
N LEU A 122 8.98 -4.06 -10.84
CA LEU A 122 9.64 -3.06 -9.99
C LEU A 122 9.41 -3.29 -8.49
N VAL A 123 8.23 -3.77 -8.08
CA VAL A 123 7.96 -4.21 -6.71
C VAL A 123 8.84 -5.40 -6.35
N LYS A 124 8.99 -6.40 -7.25
CA LYS A 124 9.91 -7.53 -7.05
C LYS A 124 11.35 -7.08 -6.80
N LEU A 125 11.86 -6.13 -7.60
CA LEU A 125 13.20 -5.57 -7.43
C LEU A 125 13.35 -4.81 -6.11
N LEU A 126 12.32 -4.08 -5.68
CA LEU A 126 12.27 -3.42 -4.38
C LEU A 126 12.35 -4.43 -3.24
N HIS A 127 11.55 -5.50 -3.29
CA HIS A 127 11.61 -6.60 -2.32
C HIS A 127 12.96 -7.34 -2.34
N GLN A 128 13.56 -7.54 -3.51
CA GLN A 128 14.88 -8.16 -3.63
C GLN A 128 15.96 -7.33 -2.93
N LYS A 129 15.93 -5.99 -3.10
CA LYS A 129 16.82 -5.08 -2.36
C LYS A 129 16.65 -5.24 -0.85
N TRP A 130 15.42 -5.43 -0.39
CA TRP A 130 15.10 -5.52 1.03
C TRP A 130 15.62 -6.79 1.71
N ARG A 131 15.84 -7.88 0.96
CA ARG A 131 16.31 -9.19 1.47
C ARG A 131 17.59 -9.14 2.30
N GLN A 132 18.38 -8.07 2.16
CA GLN A 132 19.62 -7.89 2.92
C GLN A 132 19.41 -7.38 4.35
N THR A 133 18.16 -7.21 4.81
CA THR A 133 17.82 -6.60 6.10
C THR A 133 16.51 -7.16 6.64
N SER A 134 16.22 -6.93 7.93
CA SER A 134 14.99 -7.44 8.56
C SER A 134 13.72 -6.70 8.12
N LEU A 135 12.57 -7.36 8.27
CA LEU A 135 11.25 -6.78 8.02
C LEU A 135 11.02 -5.47 8.80
N TYR A 136 11.51 -5.41 10.05
CA TYR A 136 11.45 -4.20 10.89
C TYR A 136 12.27 -3.03 10.32
N VAL A 137 13.46 -3.30 9.75
CA VAL A 137 14.26 -2.26 9.09
C VAL A 137 13.47 -1.66 7.92
N GLN A 138 12.75 -2.48 7.17
CA GLN A 138 11.90 -2.01 6.07
C GLN A 138 10.68 -1.24 6.56
N PHE A 139 10.07 -1.68 7.66
CA PHE A 139 8.98 -0.95 8.30
C PHE A 139 9.38 0.49 8.64
N ARG A 140 10.58 0.67 9.22
CA ARG A 140 11.14 2.00 9.49
C ARG A 140 11.51 2.77 8.23
N ARG A 141 12.09 2.10 7.22
CA ARG A 141 12.51 2.73 5.97
C ARG A 141 11.32 3.29 5.18
N LEU A 142 10.16 2.67 5.32
CA LEU A 142 8.89 3.15 4.76
C LEU A 142 8.22 4.23 5.63
N GLU A 143 8.85 4.62 6.74
CA GLU A 143 8.34 5.56 7.74
C GLU A 143 6.96 5.12 8.28
N LEU A 144 6.83 3.82 8.57
CA LEU A 144 5.61 3.26 9.16
C LEU A 144 5.65 3.27 10.69
N SER A 145 6.84 3.23 11.29
CA SER A 145 7.04 3.12 12.74
C SER A 145 6.74 4.37 13.56
N ASN A 146 6.59 5.53 12.92
CA ASN A 146 6.28 6.80 13.60
C ASN A 146 4.79 7.19 13.45
N LYS A 147 3.97 6.26 12.96
CA LYS A 147 2.56 6.49 12.69
C LYS A 147 1.69 6.01 13.85
N THR A 148 0.60 6.71 14.08
CA THR A 148 -0.51 6.18 14.88
C THR A 148 -1.18 5.02 14.15
N PRO A 149 -1.90 4.12 14.83
CA PRO A 149 -2.64 3.03 14.18
C PRO A 149 -3.51 3.50 13.00
N SER A 150 -4.31 4.56 13.17
CA SER A 150 -5.14 5.11 12.09
C SER A 150 -4.31 5.60 10.89
N THR A 151 -3.26 6.39 11.14
CA THR A 151 -2.43 6.94 10.04
C THR A 151 -1.50 5.89 9.41
N LEU A 152 -1.26 4.77 10.10
CA LEU A 152 -0.58 3.59 9.60
C LEU A 152 -1.49 2.84 8.61
N LEU A 153 -2.74 2.59 8.98
CA LEU A 153 -3.72 1.91 8.13
C LEU A 153 -4.08 2.71 6.87
N GLU A 154 -3.92 4.04 6.86
CA GLU A 154 -4.08 4.86 5.65
C GLU A 154 -2.81 5.01 4.79
N SER A 155 -1.70 4.46 5.26
CA SER A 155 -0.39 4.61 4.63
C SER A 155 -0.30 3.78 3.34
N SER A 156 -0.15 4.44 2.19
CA SER A 156 0.02 3.78 0.89
C SER A 156 1.15 2.73 0.83
N PRO A 157 2.36 2.94 1.41
CA PRO A 157 3.41 1.92 1.38
C PRO A 157 3.16 0.71 2.31
N LEU A 158 2.07 0.69 3.09
CA LEU A 158 1.77 -0.44 3.98
C LEU A 158 1.55 -1.73 3.20
N LEU A 159 0.83 -1.66 2.08
CA LEU A 159 0.57 -2.82 1.23
C LEU A 159 1.87 -3.50 0.76
N THR A 160 2.80 -2.72 0.20
CA THR A 160 4.10 -3.23 -0.25
C THR A 160 4.89 -3.91 0.87
N TRP A 161 4.75 -3.42 2.11
CA TRP A 161 5.42 -4.00 3.26
C TRP A 161 4.77 -5.30 3.73
N VAL A 162 3.44 -5.38 3.76
CA VAL A 162 2.69 -6.60 4.11
C VAL A 162 2.98 -7.70 3.08
N GLU A 163 2.92 -7.37 1.78
CA GLU A 163 3.27 -8.29 0.70
C GLU A 163 4.69 -8.84 0.86
N TYR A 164 5.63 -7.99 1.25
CA TYR A 164 7.00 -8.42 1.51
C TYR A 164 7.09 -9.39 2.70
N GLY A 165 6.38 -9.10 3.79
CA GLY A 165 6.30 -10.01 4.94
C GLY A 165 5.73 -11.38 4.55
N ASN A 166 4.63 -11.39 3.79
CA ASN A 166 4.02 -12.63 3.28
C ASN A 166 4.99 -13.41 2.39
N LEU A 167 5.74 -12.74 1.50
CA LEU A 167 6.75 -13.38 0.64
C LEU A 167 7.90 -14.03 1.43
N LEU A 168 8.22 -13.49 2.60
CA LEU A 168 9.23 -14.06 3.49
C LEU A 168 8.68 -15.20 4.36
N ASN A 169 7.38 -15.51 4.29
CA ASN A 169 6.67 -16.40 5.21
C ASN A 169 6.89 -16.01 6.70
N VAL A 170 6.96 -14.71 6.97
CA VAL A 170 6.87 -14.19 8.35
C VAL A 170 5.43 -13.72 8.60
N GLU A 171 5.07 -13.43 9.85
CA GLU A 171 3.71 -13.00 10.23
C GLU A 171 3.60 -11.45 10.27
N PRO A 172 3.42 -10.73 9.13
CA PRO A 172 3.37 -9.27 9.14
C PRO A 172 2.16 -8.73 9.89
N TYR A 173 1.03 -9.44 9.88
CA TYR A 173 -0.18 -9.02 10.58
C TYR A 173 -0.01 -9.10 12.09
N GLN A 174 0.61 -10.18 12.59
CA GLN A 174 0.94 -10.31 14.01
C GLN A 174 1.90 -9.20 14.45
N PHE A 175 2.92 -8.92 13.64
CA PHE A 175 3.81 -7.78 13.85
C PHE A 175 3.04 -6.45 13.94
N LEU A 176 2.10 -6.18 13.02
CA LEU A 176 1.31 -4.95 13.04
C LEU A 176 0.47 -4.84 14.31
N LEU A 177 -0.21 -5.91 14.71
CA LEU A 177 -1.01 -5.95 15.95
C LEU A 177 -0.14 -5.62 17.17
N ASP A 178 1.04 -6.23 17.28
CA ASP A 178 1.96 -6.00 18.40
C ASP A 178 2.48 -4.55 18.45
N THR A 179 2.54 -3.85 17.30
CA THR A 179 2.94 -2.45 17.23
C THR A 179 1.82 -1.45 17.48
N MET A 180 0.56 -1.79 17.20
CA MET A 180 -0.53 -0.83 17.20
C MET A 180 -1.04 -0.55 18.61
N LEU A 181 -1.53 -1.56 19.31
CA LEU A 181 -2.15 -1.48 20.63
C LEU A 181 -2.31 -2.90 21.19
N PRO A 182 -2.59 -3.09 22.50
CA PRO A 182 -2.99 -4.40 23.01
C PRO A 182 -4.17 -4.96 22.22
N THR A 183 -4.08 -6.24 21.85
CA THR A 183 -5.07 -6.92 21.00
C THR A 183 -6.46 -6.98 21.64
N ASN A 184 -6.57 -6.90 22.96
CA ASN A 184 -7.84 -6.85 23.69
C ASN A 184 -8.16 -5.42 24.18
N SER A 185 -8.23 -4.46 23.26
CA SER A 185 -8.55 -3.06 23.60
C SER A 185 -9.64 -2.47 22.71
N PHE A 186 -10.54 -1.70 23.34
CA PHE A 186 -11.56 -0.89 22.65
C PHE A 186 -10.95 -0.04 21.54
N SER A 187 -9.83 0.63 21.81
CA SER A 187 -9.18 1.54 20.88
C SER A 187 -8.67 0.84 19.62
N LEU A 188 -8.16 -0.39 19.73
CA LEU A 188 -7.75 -1.17 18.55
C LEU A 188 -8.97 -1.56 17.72
N ALA A 189 -9.99 -2.17 18.34
CA ALA A 189 -11.20 -2.60 17.66
C ALA A 189 -11.91 -1.43 16.97
N LYS A 190 -12.04 -0.30 17.66
CA LYS A 190 -12.57 0.93 17.06
C LYS A 190 -11.74 1.41 15.87
N THR A 191 -10.41 1.40 15.98
CA THR A 191 -9.55 1.83 14.88
C THR A 191 -9.72 0.93 13.65
N LEU A 192 -9.74 -0.40 13.82
CA LEU A 192 -9.93 -1.34 12.71
C LEU A 192 -11.32 -1.17 12.08
N ALA A 193 -12.37 -1.12 12.91
CA ALA A 193 -13.73 -0.92 12.47
C ALA A 193 -13.89 0.38 11.65
N ASP A 194 -13.31 1.49 12.11
CA ASP A 194 -13.37 2.79 11.43
C ASP A 194 -12.60 2.80 10.07
N HIS A 195 -11.67 1.86 9.83
CA HIS A 195 -10.83 1.82 8.62
C HIS A 195 -11.14 0.65 7.67
N ARG A 196 -12.19 -0.12 7.95
CA ARG A 196 -12.57 -1.31 7.16
C ARG A 196 -12.82 -0.99 5.67
N ALA A 197 -13.44 0.17 5.39
CA ALA A 197 -13.69 0.67 4.05
C ALA A 197 -12.58 1.62 3.52
N GLY A 198 -11.45 1.71 4.23
CA GLY A 198 -10.35 2.60 3.91
C GLY A 198 -9.42 2.05 2.83
N LYS A 199 -8.33 2.77 2.57
CA LYS A 199 -7.37 2.44 1.50
C LYS A 199 -6.81 1.02 1.60
N ASN A 200 -6.50 0.58 2.82
CA ASN A 200 -5.94 -0.74 3.11
C ASN A 200 -7.01 -1.66 3.72
N GLY A 201 -8.28 -1.53 3.32
CA GLY A 201 -9.41 -2.27 3.89
C GLY A 201 -9.19 -3.79 3.95
N ALA A 202 -8.59 -4.40 2.92
CA ALA A 202 -8.24 -5.82 2.94
C ALA A 202 -7.29 -6.20 4.08
N ILE A 203 -6.23 -5.39 4.30
CA ILE A 203 -5.29 -5.58 5.42
C ILE A 203 -6.00 -5.39 6.75
N VAL A 204 -6.91 -4.42 6.84
CA VAL A 204 -7.71 -4.15 8.05
C VAL A 204 -8.62 -5.32 8.38
N ILE A 205 -9.27 -5.92 7.39
CA ILE A 205 -10.14 -7.10 7.56
C ILE A 205 -9.31 -8.28 8.09
N ASP A 206 -8.12 -8.52 7.54
CA ASP A 206 -7.23 -9.58 8.04
C ASP A 206 -6.77 -9.34 9.49
N LEU A 207 -6.44 -8.08 9.84
CA LEU A 207 -6.09 -7.70 11.21
C LEU A 207 -7.26 -7.87 12.18
N GLU A 208 -8.47 -7.50 11.75
CA GLU A 208 -9.70 -7.67 12.52
C GLU A 208 -10.01 -9.15 12.74
N ASP A 209 -9.82 -10.00 11.73
CA ASP A 209 -10.00 -11.46 11.85
C ASP A 209 -9.06 -12.06 12.90
N ILE A 210 -7.77 -11.71 12.86
CA ILE A 210 -6.78 -12.20 13.83
C ILE A 210 -7.11 -11.70 15.25
N MET A 211 -7.53 -10.44 15.40
CA MET A 211 -7.97 -9.89 16.68
C MET A 211 -9.18 -10.68 17.22
N LEU A 212 -10.18 -10.92 16.39
CA LEU A 212 -11.39 -11.66 16.75
C LEU A 212 -11.09 -13.11 17.12
N ASN A 213 -10.21 -13.79 16.38
CA ASN A 213 -9.81 -15.17 16.70
C ASN A 213 -9.17 -15.24 18.11
N LYS A 214 -8.30 -14.29 18.45
CA LYS A 214 -7.74 -14.18 19.81
C LYS A 214 -8.82 -13.93 20.87
N TRP A 215 -9.82 -13.11 20.57
CA TRP A 215 -10.92 -12.88 21.50
C TRP A 215 -11.80 -14.11 21.69
N VAL A 216 -12.02 -14.88 20.64
CA VAL A 216 -12.79 -16.13 20.70
C VAL A 216 -12.09 -17.15 21.59
N GLU A 217 -10.78 -17.31 21.43
CA GLU A 217 -9.92 -18.22 22.21
C GLU A 217 -9.88 -17.87 23.70
N ASP A 218 -10.03 -16.59 24.05
CA ASP A 218 -10.12 -16.16 25.44
C ASP A 218 -11.50 -16.50 26.03
N ALA A 219 -11.52 -17.45 26.97
CA ALA A 219 -12.73 -17.86 27.69
C ALA A 219 -13.38 -16.71 28.48
N GLY A 220 -12.61 -15.69 28.87
CA GLY A 220 -13.11 -14.51 29.58
C GLY A 220 -13.91 -13.54 28.70
N ASN A 221 -13.72 -13.58 27.38
CA ASN A 221 -14.48 -12.74 26.45
C ASN A 221 -15.82 -13.41 26.12
N THR A 222 -16.88 -12.97 26.81
CA THR A 222 -18.27 -13.38 26.52
C THR A 222 -18.94 -12.39 25.55
N GLY A 223 -20.07 -12.78 24.96
CA GLY A 223 -20.87 -11.88 24.12
C GLY A 223 -21.26 -10.59 24.84
N ASP A 224 -21.61 -10.70 26.12
CA ASP A 224 -21.91 -9.56 27.00
C ASP A 224 -20.67 -8.71 27.28
N GLY A 225 -19.56 -9.35 27.66
CA GLY A 225 -18.31 -8.65 27.97
C GLY A 225 -17.72 -7.91 26.77
N VAL A 226 -17.77 -8.50 25.58
CA VAL A 226 -17.31 -7.83 24.35
C VAL A 226 -18.28 -6.71 23.93
N PHE A 227 -19.58 -6.86 24.18
CA PHE A 227 -20.55 -5.78 23.95
C PHE A 227 -20.23 -4.55 24.81
N GLU A 228 -19.90 -4.76 26.09
CA GLU A 228 -19.46 -3.71 27.01
C GLU A 228 -18.10 -3.12 26.63
N LEU A 229 -17.11 -3.97 26.29
CA LEU A 229 -15.78 -3.56 25.83
C LEU A 229 -15.87 -2.62 24.64
N LEU A 230 -16.74 -2.93 23.68
CA LEU A 230 -16.98 -2.13 22.48
C LEU A 230 -17.87 -0.90 22.73
N GLN A 231 -18.34 -0.71 23.95
CA GLN A 231 -19.15 0.44 24.39
C GLN A 231 -20.36 0.67 23.48
N ILE A 232 -20.95 -0.41 22.96
CA ILE A 232 -21.95 -0.35 21.88
C ILE A 232 -23.14 0.50 22.32
N LYS A 233 -23.67 0.25 23.52
CA LYS A 233 -24.76 1.04 24.13
C LYS A 233 -24.54 2.57 24.11
N GLN A 234 -23.29 3.02 24.19
CA GLN A 234 -22.94 4.45 24.24
C GLN A 234 -23.01 5.14 22.86
N GLN A 235 -23.17 4.38 21.78
CA GLN A 235 -23.30 4.89 20.40
C GLN A 235 -24.71 5.45 20.08
N GLY A 236 -25.67 5.29 20.98
CA GLY A 236 -26.97 5.98 20.89
C GLY A 236 -27.81 5.54 19.68
N LYS A 237 -28.27 6.48 18.86
CA LYS A 237 -29.24 6.20 17.78
C LYS A 237 -28.66 5.43 16.59
N GLU A 238 -27.34 5.46 16.42
CA GLU A 238 -26.64 4.74 15.34
C GLU A 238 -26.03 3.41 15.82
N LEU A 239 -26.41 2.97 17.03
CA LEU A 239 -26.00 1.72 17.66
C LEU A 239 -25.88 0.53 16.70
N LEU A 240 -26.94 0.25 15.95
CA LEU A 240 -27.06 -0.94 15.09
C LEU A 240 -26.48 -0.72 13.67
N LEU A 241 -25.97 0.48 13.40
CA LEU A 241 -25.43 0.90 12.10
C LEU A 241 -23.95 1.30 12.19
N GLY A 242 -23.39 1.34 13.39
CA GLY A 242 -22.00 1.70 13.63
C GLY A 242 -21.04 0.55 13.32
N PRO A 243 -19.80 0.83 12.89
CA PRO A 243 -18.85 -0.21 12.47
C PRO A 243 -18.42 -1.16 13.62
N LEU A 244 -18.60 -0.71 14.87
CA LEU A 244 -18.40 -1.51 16.08
C LEU A 244 -19.53 -2.51 16.35
N TRP A 245 -20.74 -2.26 15.84
CA TRP A 245 -21.81 -3.25 15.82
C TRP A 245 -21.41 -4.45 14.98
N ASP A 246 -20.92 -4.22 13.76
CA ASP A 246 -20.46 -5.29 12.87
C ASP A 246 -19.33 -6.10 13.53
N THR A 247 -18.41 -5.42 14.23
CA THR A 247 -17.31 -6.07 14.97
C THR A 247 -17.87 -7.06 16.00
N TRP A 248 -18.89 -6.65 16.76
CA TRP A 248 -19.54 -7.50 17.75
C TRP A 248 -20.32 -8.64 17.11
N ILE A 249 -21.04 -8.40 16.03
CA ILE A 249 -21.74 -9.46 15.30
C ILE A 249 -20.75 -10.50 14.77
N PHE A 250 -19.63 -10.08 14.17
CA PHE A 250 -18.59 -11.01 13.72
C PHE A 250 -18.00 -11.83 14.87
N PHE A 251 -17.76 -11.20 16.02
CA PHE A 251 -17.36 -11.92 17.22
C PHE A 251 -18.39 -12.97 17.65
N MET A 252 -19.67 -12.59 17.72
CA MET A 252 -20.76 -13.48 18.13
C MET A 252 -20.88 -14.68 17.18
N THR A 253 -20.87 -14.44 15.87
CA THR A 253 -20.91 -15.49 14.85
C THR A 253 -19.72 -16.43 14.99
N LYS A 254 -18.50 -15.92 15.17
CA LYS A 254 -17.30 -16.76 15.33
C LYS A 254 -17.30 -17.57 16.63
N LYS A 255 -17.77 -16.98 17.74
CA LYS A 255 -17.69 -17.62 19.07
C LYS A 255 -18.77 -18.66 19.31
N TYR A 256 -19.99 -18.39 18.85
CA TYR A 256 -21.18 -19.17 19.23
C TYR A 256 -21.77 -19.96 18.07
N ASP A 257 -21.30 -19.73 16.83
CA ASP A 257 -21.74 -20.42 15.62
C ASP A 257 -23.27 -20.46 15.52
N GLU A 258 -23.90 -21.64 15.53
CA GLU A 258 -25.36 -21.81 15.49
C GLU A 258 -26.11 -21.10 16.64
N GLY A 259 -25.48 -20.91 17.80
CA GLY A 259 -26.07 -20.26 18.97
C GLY A 259 -25.91 -18.74 19.02
N ALA A 260 -25.34 -18.13 17.98
CA ALA A 260 -25.00 -16.70 17.98
C ALA A 260 -26.23 -15.79 18.10
N GLU A 261 -27.31 -16.07 17.37
CA GLU A 261 -28.52 -15.23 17.34
C GLU A 261 -29.23 -15.20 18.71
N ASP A 262 -29.50 -16.37 19.29
CA ASP A 262 -30.13 -16.49 20.61
C ASP A 262 -29.31 -15.81 21.70
N THR A 263 -27.98 -15.95 21.63
CA THR A 263 -27.07 -15.33 22.59
C THR A 263 -27.03 -13.81 22.40
N ALA A 264 -26.96 -13.34 21.15
CA ALA A 264 -27.00 -11.92 20.83
C ALA A 264 -28.31 -11.28 21.32
N TYR A 265 -29.45 -11.94 21.08
CA TYR A 265 -30.75 -11.47 21.53
C TYR A 265 -30.81 -11.27 23.05
N LYS A 266 -30.29 -12.22 23.84
CA LYS A 266 -30.24 -12.13 25.31
C LYS A 266 -29.37 -10.93 25.77
N VAL A 267 -28.22 -10.71 25.14
CA VAL A 267 -27.36 -9.56 25.44
C VAL A 267 -28.09 -8.25 25.15
N LEU A 268 -28.77 -8.15 24.00
CA LEU A 268 -29.52 -6.96 23.62
C LEU A 268 -30.71 -6.69 24.56
N GLN A 269 -31.45 -7.72 24.95
CA GLN A 269 -32.52 -7.59 25.94
C GLN A 269 -32.00 -7.02 27.27
N SER A 270 -30.88 -7.55 27.76
CA SER A 270 -30.23 -7.09 29.00
C SER A 270 -29.81 -5.62 28.91
N HIS A 271 -29.10 -5.24 27.85
CA HIS A 271 -28.47 -3.92 27.74
C HIS A 271 -29.41 -2.80 27.28
N LEU A 272 -30.35 -3.11 26.40
CA LEU A 272 -31.22 -2.14 25.73
C LEU A 272 -32.64 -2.09 26.30
N ARG A 273 -32.95 -2.90 27.31
CA ARG A 273 -34.30 -3.02 27.91
C ARG A 273 -35.39 -3.30 26.85
N LEU A 274 -35.05 -3.99 25.77
CA LEU A 274 -36.01 -4.42 24.76
C LEU A 274 -37.02 -5.38 25.41
N GLY A 275 -38.20 -4.87 25.76
CA GLY A 275 -39.25 -5.62 26.45
C GLY A 275 -39.69 -5.09 27.82
N GLN A 276 -39.07 -4.04 28.37
CA GLN A 276 -39.69 -3.30 29.48
C GLN A 276 -40.62 -2.22 28.92
N VAL A 277 -41.81 -2.65 28.48
CA VAL A 277 -42.96 -1.76 28.47
C VAL A 277 -43.34 -1.59 29.94
N ASP A 278 -42.99 -0.46 30.54
CA ASP A 278 -43.54 -0.05 31.82
C ASP A 278 -45.05 0.14 31.65
N CYS A 279 -45.81 -0.92 31.89
CA CYS A 279 -47.24 -0.84 32.18
C CYS A 279 -47.41 -0.29 33.61
N SER A 280 -47.08 0.98 33.82
CA SER A 280 -47.38 1.68 35.08
C SER A 280 -47.29 3.19 34.88
N SER A 281 -48.38 3.78 34.39
CA SER A 281 -49.27 4.73 35.12
C SER A 281 -50.06 5.58 34.12
#